data_AF-A0A261KSS6-F1
#
_entry.id   AF-A0A261KSS6-F1
#
_cell.length_a   1.000
_cell.length_b   1.000
_cell.length_c   1.000
_cell.angle_alpha   90.00
_cell.angle_beta   90.00
_cell.angle_gamma   90.00
#
_symmetry.space_group_name_H-M   'P 1'
#
loop_
_entity.id
_entity.type
_entity.pdbx_description
1 polymer ?
#
loop_
_entity_poly.entity_id
_entity_poly.type
_entity_poly.pdbx_seq_one_letter_code
_entity_poly.pdbx_strand_id
1 'polypeptide(L)'
;MINSSNCSQTEEISYRSRKLASPDGNKSVYFNTIFRRLGSDEYSLRFGCARIFQTPSINLVIESARQEKTIDIDINTKFAAFLDRELTSYALVNLIPISFSPDGRFLAVRANYDFGETEHATSLLIIDLSTERLLKNHSDSDLYCRRSEEIPGQDVSYQTLIGFTSPTEFIVNCHQPYGCRGNLRMCKWSELVNLTNQTSQGISIDSVDVKMYGKVISPEEIKHQIVPRR
;
A
#
# COMPACT_ATOMS: atom_id res chain seq x y z
N MET A 1 23.83 21.75 5.33
CA MET A 1 24.05 22.13 3.92
C MET A 1 24.60 20.90 3.22
N ILE A 2 23.82 20.30 2.32
CA ILE A 2 24.27 19.21 1.45
C ILE A 2 25.01 19.86 0.28
N ASN A 3 26.28 19.51 0.08
CA ASN A 3 27.11 20.06 -0.98
C ASN A 3 26.46 19.83 -2.35
N SER A 4 26.29 20.92 -3.10
CA SER A 4 25.59 21.02 -4.38
C SER A 4 26.43 20.55 -5.59
N SER A 5 27.27 19.52 -5.45
CA SER A 5 28.33 19.27 -6.44
C SER A 5 28.30 17.93 -7.16
N ASN A 6 27.24 17.12 -7.15
CA ASN A 6 27.14 15.94 -8.05
C ASN A 6 25.70 15.46 -8.27
N CYS A 7 24.99 16.10 -9.20
CA CYS A 7 23.65 15.67 -9.62
C CYS A 7 23.68 14.54 -10.68
N SER A 8 24.86 13.98 -10.95
CA SER A 8 25.13 12.92 -11.92
C SER A 8 25.03 11.50 -11.33
N GLN A 9 24.84 11.37 -10.01
CA GLN A 9 24.82 10.08 -9.33
C GLN A 9 23.38 9.60 -9.09
N THR A 10 23.19 8.28 -9.18
CA THR A 10 21.94 7.62 -8.82
C THR A 10 22.03 7.21 -7.35
N GLU A 11 21.06 7.61 -6.54
CA GLU A 11 20.96 7.18 -5.14
C GLU A 11 19.94 6.03 -5.05
N GLU A 12 20.30 4.98 -4.31
CA GLU A 12 19.40 3.87 -4.03
C GLU A 12 19.19 3.72 -2.52
N ILE A 13 17.94 3.59 -2.12
CA ILE A 13 17.54 3.34 -0.73
C ILE A 13 16.87 1.98 -0.70
N SER A 14 17.53 1.01 -0.07
CA SER A 14 16.91 -0.27 0.24
C SER A 14 16.00 -0.10 1.45
N TYR A 15 14.73 -0.45 1.30
CA TYR A 15 13.75 -0.46 2.38
C TYR A 15 13.22 -1.87 2.59
N ARG A 16 13.24 -2.30 3.85
CA ARG A 16 12.56 -3.49 4.34
C ARG A 16 11.45 -3.04 5.27
N SER A 17 10.21 -3.42 4.97
CA SER A 17 9.10 -3.15 5.88
C SER A 17 9.29 -3.87 7.21
N ARG A 18 8.51 -3.47 8.22
CA ARG A 18 8.36 -4.31 9.42
C ARG A 18 8.00 -5.75 9.04
N LYS A 19 8.50 -6.70 9.83
CA LYS A 19 8.24 -8.13 9.66
C LYS A 19 7.12 -8.58 10.58
N LEU A 20 6.12 -9.23 9.99
CA LEU A 20 4.92 -9.68 10.67
C LEU A 20 4.89 -11.21 10.69
N ALA A 21 4.91 -11.81 11.87
CA ALA A 21 4.68 -13.24 12.06
C ALA A 21 3.19 -13.57 11.95
N SER A 22 2.87 -14.71 11.35
CA SER A 22 1.50 -15.23 11.24
C SER A 22 0.91 -15.61 12.60
N PRO A 23 -0.42 -15.79 12.68
CA PRO A 23 -1.09 -16.06 13.96
C PRO A 23 -0.68 -17.41 14.56
N ASP A 24 -0.36 -18.37 13.71
CA ASP A 24 0.15 -19.70 14.07
C ASP A 24 1.68 -19.73 14.30
N GLY A 25 2.38 -18.62 14.04
CA GLY A 25 3.84 -18.49 14.20
C GLY A 25 4.68 -19.26 13.16
N ASN A 26 4.06 -19.95 12.20
CA ASN A 26 4.78 -20.83 11.26
C ASN A 26 5.40 -20.09 10.08
N LYS A 27 4.95 -18.87 9.79
CA LYS A 27 5.49 -18.03 8.74
C LYS A 27 5.61 -16.58 9.19
N SER A 28 6.41 -15.82 8.46
CA SER A 28 6.49 -14.38 8.63
C SER A 28 6.63 -13.70 7.28
N VAL A 29 6.16 -12.45 7.21
CA VAL A 29 6.13 -11.69 5.95
C VAL A 29 6.68 -10.30 6.14
N TYR A 30 7.32 -9.79 5.09
CA TYR A 30 7.74 -8.40 4.97
C TYR A 30 7.89 -8.04 3.49
N PHE A 31 7.98 -6.75 3.20
CA PHE A 31 8.26 -6.26 1.86
C PHE A 31 9.69 -5.74 1.77
N ASN A 32 10.36 -6.06 0.68
CA ASN A 32 11.59 -5.42 0.24
C ASN A 32 11.28 -4.52 -0.95
N THR A 33 11.84 -3.32 -0.95
CA THR A 33 11.82 -2.41 -2.09
C THR A 33 13.13 -1.67 -2.19
N ILE A 34 13.42 -1.17 -3.38
CA ILE A 34 14.51 -0.23 -3.61
C ILE A 34 13.87 1.04 -4.13
N PHE A 35 14.06 2.15 -3.43
CA PHE A 35 13.74 3.46 -3.96
C PHE A 35 14.95 3.99 -4.70
N ARG A 36 14.76 4.39 -5.96
CA ARG A 36 15.83 4.93 -6.80
C ARG A 36 15.54 6.39 -7.11
N ARG A 37 16.52 7.25 -6.81
CA ARG A 37 16.53 8.63 -7.24
C ARG A 37 17.48 8.74 -8.42
N LEU A 38 16.96 9.13 -9.58
CA LEU A 38 17.78 9.25 -10.79
C LEU A 38 18.58 10.56 -10.78
N GLY A 39 19.85 10.47 -11.17
CA GLY A 39 20.65 11.64 -11.55
C GLY A 39 20.08 12.32 -12.80
N SER A 40 20.34 13.62 -12.98
CA SER A 40 19.83 14.40 -14.12
C SER A 40 20.97 14.97 -14.95
N ASP A 41 20.84 14.87 -16.27
CA ASP A 41 21.95 15.19 -17.16
C ASP A 41 22.03 16.65 -17.59
N GLU A 42 20.93 17.40 -17.71
CA GLU A 42 21.06 18.79 -18.22
C GLU A 42 19.85 19.72 -18.01
N TYR A 43 18.64 19.24 -17.73
CA TYR A 43 17.42 20.09 -17.75
C TYR A 43 16.78 20.43 -16.39
N SER A 44 17.23 19.87 -15.27
CA SER A 44 16.58 20.06 -13.95
C SER A 44 17.26 21.06 -13.01
N LEU A 45 18.30 21.77 -13.47
CA LEU A 45 19.10 22.70 -12.66
C LEU A 45 18.34 23.92 -12.12
N ARG A 46 17.10 24.19 -12.56
CA ARG A 46 16.30 25.33 -12.05
C ARG A 46 15.56 25.06 -10.74
N PHE A 47 15.41 23.81 -10.29
CA PHE A 47 14.60 23.47 -9.10
C PHE A 47 15.34 22.64 -8.04
N GLY A 48 16.67 22.67 -8.03
CA GLY A 48 17.42 21.76 -7.18
C GLY A 48 17.31 20.32 -7.70
N CYS A 49 18.40 19.58 -7.61
CA CYS A 49 18.49 18.31 -8.30
C CYS A 49 17.49 17.28 -7.75
N ALA A 50 16.80 16.60 -8.67
CA ALA A 50 15.90 15.45 -8.53
C ALA A 50 14.41 15.73 -8.26
N ARG A 51 13.59 15.32 -9.25
CA ARG A 51 12.15 15.08 -9.07
C ARG A 51 11.69 13.69 -9.51
N ILE A 52 12.59 12.86 -10.07
CA ILE A 52 12.20 11.53 -10.56
C ILE A 52 12.63 10.47 -9.55
N PHE A 53 11.65 10.03 -8.76
CA PHE A 53 11.74 8.82 -7.95
C PHE A 53 11.21 7.64 -8.76
N GLN A 54 11.87 6.49 -8.63
CA GLN A 54 11.39 5.23 -9.20
C GLN A 54 11.33 4.19 -8.10
N THR A 55 10.25 3.40 -8.14
CA THR A 55 10.09 2.20 -7.31
C THR A 55 10.09 0.97 -8.22
N PRO A 56 11.26 0.51 -8.71
CA PRO A 56 11.37 -0.50 -9.77
C PRO A 56 10.73 -1.86 -9.43
N SER A 57 10.76 -2.28 -8.17
CA SER A 57 10.18 -3.55 -7.74
C SER A 57 9.84 -3.55 -6.26
N ILE A 58 8.66 -4.06 -5.90
CA ILE A 58 8.27 -4.33 -4.52
C ILE A 58 8.04 -5.82 -4.36
N ASN A 59 8.81 -6.44 -3.48
CA ASN A 59 8.87 -7.88 -3.32
C ASN A 59 8.28 -8.26 -1.96
N LEU A 60 7.24 -9.08 -1.94
CA LEU A 60 6.75 -9.73 -0.73
C LEU A 60 7.64 -10.95 -0.45
N VAL A 61 8.29 -10.95 0.70
CA VAL A 61 9.05 -12.11 1.19
C VAL A 61 8.21 -12.83 2.24
N ILE A 62 8.01 -14.14 2.02
CA ILE A 62 7.37 -15.07 2.95
C ILE A 62 8.45 -16.02 3.45
N GLU A 63 8.81 -15.89 4.72
CA GLU A 63 9.72 -16.82 5.39
C GLU A 63 8.94 -17.85 6.19
N SER A 64 9.35 -19.10 6.08
CA SER A 64 8.89 -20.21 6.91
C SER A 64 10.10 -20.98 7.46
N ALA A 65 9.88 -21.87 8.43
CA ALA A 65 10.96 -22.67 9.01
C ALA A 65 11.76 -23.52 7.99
N ARG A 66 11.22 -23.76 6.78
CA ARG A 66 11.81 -24.64 5.78
C ARG A 66 12.22 -23.93 4.49
N GLN A 67 11.71 -22.74 4.24
CA GLN A 67 11.88 -22.07 2.96
C GLN A 67 11.59 -20.58 3.06
N GLU A 68 12.36 -19.79 2.34
CA GLU A 68 12.05 -18.41 1.97
C GLU A 68 11.45 -18.39 0.55
N LYS A 69 10.36 -17.65 0.38
CA LYS A 69 9.69 -17.46 -0.90
C LYS A 69 9.51 -15.97 -1.16
N THR A 70 9.84 -15.52 -2.37
CA THR A 70 9.68 -14.14 -2.80
C THR A 70 8.63 -14.05 -3.89
N ILE A 71 7.73 -13.08 -3.79
CA ILE A 71 6.64 -12.82 -4.73
C ILE A 71 6.74 -11.36 -5.17
N ASP A 72 6.84 -11.12 -6.46
CA ASP A 72 6.84 -9.76 -7.02
C ASP A 72 5.41 -9.21 -6.98
N ILE A 73 5.24 -8.04 -6.37
CA ILE A 73 3.94 -7.37 -6.26
C ILE A 73 3.87 -6.25 -7.27
N ASP A 74 3.06 -6.44 -8.31
CA ASP A 74 2.74 -5.39 -9.28
C ASP A 74 1.67 -4.44 -8.71
N ILE A 75 2.12 -3.26 -8.27
CA ILE A 75 1.26 -2.20 -7.71
C ILE A 75 0.76 -1.24 -8.80
N ASN A 76 1.43 -1.17 -9.95
CA ASN A 76 1.13 -0.23 -11.02
C ASN A 76 -0.26 -0.44 -11.64
N THR A 77 -0.83 -1.63 -11.43
CA THR A 77 -2.14 -2.01 -11.96
C THR A 77 -3.35 -1.57 -11.13
N LYS A 78 -3.20 -1.10 -9.88
CA LYS A 78 -4.34 -0.56 -9.08
C LYS A 78 -4.42 0.96 -9.11
N PHE A 79 -3.30 1.66 -9.15
CA PHE A 79 -3.30 3.12 -8.97
C PHE A 79 -3.44 3.91 -10.28
N ALA A 80 -3.38 3.23 -11.42
CA ALA A 80 -3.66 3.78 -12.75
C ALA A 80 -5.08 4.37 -12.90
N ALA A 81 -6.00 4.07 -11.99
CA ALA A 81 -7.35 4.64 -11.94
C ALA A 81 -7.45 5.87 -11.01
N PHE A 82 -6.54 6.01 -10.04
CA PHE A 82 -6.64 7.00 -8.94
C PHE A 82 -5.88 8.31 -9.26
N LEU A 83 -4.82 8.21 -10.05
CA LEU A 83 -4.07 9.33 -10.59
C LEU A 83 -3.72 9.00 -12.03
N ASP A 84 -3.62 10.04 -12.87
CA ASP A 84 -3.10 9.92 -14.24
C ASP A 84 -1.88 8.99 -14.23
N ARG A 85 -1.90 7.96 -15.08
CA ARG A 85 -0.95 6.83 -15.05
C ARG A 85 0.50 7.28 -14.97
N GLU A 86 0.80 8.46 -15.51
CA GLU A 86 2.12 9.08 -15.48
C GLU A 86 2.61 9.40 -14.06
N LEU A 87 1.75 9.83 -13.13
CA LEU A 87 2.15 10.23 -11.77
C LEU A 87 2.57 9.05 -10.89
N THR A 88 1.99 7.87 -11.10
CA THR A 88 2.33 6.66 -10.32
C THR A 88 3.78 6.20 -10.54
N SER A 89 4.33 6.47 -11.73
CA SER A 89 5.71 6.14 -12.06
C SER A 89 6.74 6.98 -11.29
N TYR A 90 6.29 8.08 -10.67
CA TYR A 90 7.08 9.00 -9.87
C TYR A 90 6.84 8.89 -8.35
N ALA A 91 5.93 8.02 -7.92
CA ALA A 91 5.57 7.87 -6.52
C ALA A 91 6.57 6.98 -5.76
N LEU A 92 6.94 7.40 -4.55
CA LEU A 92 7.53 6.52 -3.56
C LEU A 92 6.42 5.68 -2.95
N VAL A 93 6.49 4.36 -3.14
CA VAL A 93 5.47 3.43 -2.63
C VAL A 93 6.07 2.54 -1.56
N ASN A 94 5.59 2.66 -0.32
CA ASN A 94 5.96 1.75 0.77
C ASN A 94 4.79 0.84 1.14
N LEU A 95 5.04 -0.47 1.08
CA LEU A 95 4.11 -1.48 1.56
C LEU A 95 4.45 -1.89 2.99
N ILE A 96 3.42 -2.02 3.81
CA ILE A 96 3.55 -2.34 5.22
C ILE A 96 2.52 -3.45 5.55
N PRO A 97 2.97 -4.66 5.95
CA PRO A 97 2.03 -5.67 6.42
C PRO A 97 1.41 -5.19 7.74
N ILE A 98 0.09 -5.33 7.86
CA ILE A 98 -0.66 -4.86 9.03
C ILE A 98 -1.21 -6.03 9.83
N SER A 99 -1.89 -6.96 9.15
CA SER A 99 -2.60 -8.07 9.81
C SER A 99 -2.76 -9.25 8.85
N PHE A 100 -2.70 -10.45 9.40
CA PHE A 100 -3.22 -11.65 8.75
C PHE A 100 -4.73 -11.77 8.98
N SER A 101 -5.41 -12.58 8.17
CA SER A 101 -6.67 -13.22 8.56
C SER A 101 -6.41 -14.23 9.70
N PRO A 102 -7.46 -14.61 10.48
CA PRO A 102 -7.31 -15.58 11.57
C PRO A 102 -6.63 -16.91 11.17
N ASP A 103 -6.88 -17.39 9.96
CA ASP A 103 -6.29 -18.63 9.40
C ASP A 103 -4.93 -18.41 8.72
N GLY A 104 -4.45 -17.17 8.67
CA GLY A 104 -3.21 -16.80 8.01
C GLY A 104 -3.24 -16.84 6.48
N ARG A 105 -4.40 -17.04 5.84
CA ARG A 105 -4.51 -17.10 4.37
C ARG A 105 -4.36 -15.73 3.71
N PHE A 106 -5.05 -14.72 4.22
CA PHE A 106 -5.04 -13.38 3.65
C PHE A 106 -4.10 -12.47 4.45
N LEU A 107 -3.45 -11.55 3.73
CA LEU A 107 -2.59 -10.53 4.30
C LEU A 107 -3.14 -9.15 3.95
N ALA A 108 -3.51 -8.40 4.98
CA ALA A 108 -3.83 -6.99 4.86
C ALA A 108 -2.55 -6.14 4.90
N VAL A 109 -2.42 -5.26 3.92
CA VAL A 109 -1.24 -4.45 3.66
C VAL A 109 -1.66 -3.00 3.52
N ARG A 110 -0.98 -2.10 4.23
CA ARG A 110 -1.10 -0.66 3.98
C ARG A 110 -0.10 -0.30 2.91
N ALA A 111 -0.58 0.29 1.83
CA ALA A 111 0.25 0.98 0.87
C ALA A 111 0.19 2.47 1.20
N ASN A 112 1.34 3.11 1.45
CA ASN A 112 1.40 4.57 1.40
C ASN A 112 2.14 4.99 0.12
N TYR A 113 1.61 6.04 -0.48
CA TYR A 113 2.10 6.64 -1.70
C TYR A 113 2.50 8.05 -1.36
N ASP A 114 3.72 8.40 -1.72
CA ASP A 114 4.27 9.74 -1.56
C ASP A 114 4.68 10.26 -2.94
N PHE A 115 3.99 11.32 -3.37
CA PHE A 115 4.20 11.99 -4.66
C PHE A 115 5.08 13.24 -4.50
N GLY A 116 5.70 13.44 -3.33
CA GLY A 116 6.50 14.62 -3.01
C GLY A 116 5.74 15.63 -2.14
N GLU A 117 5.97 16.93 -2.36
CA GLU A 117 5.70 17.99 -1.38
C GLU A 117 4.22 18.22 -1.02
N THR A 118 3.25 17.66 -1.74
CA THR A 118 1.84 18.06 -1.57
C THR A 118 0.82 16.93 -1.56
N GLU A 119 1.18 15.71 -1.97
CA GLU A 119 0.21 14.64 -2.16
C GLU A 119 0.69 13.32 -1.55
N HIS A 120 -0.10 12.81 -0.61
CA HIS A 120 0.08 11.50 -0.02
C HIS A 120 -1.25 10.76 -0.06
N ALA A 121 -1.21 9.47 -0.39
CA ALA A 121 -2.38 8.61 -0.37
C ALA A 121 -2.09 7.36 0.44
N THR A 122 -3.12 6.79 1.07
CA THR A 122 -3.02 5.48 1.69
C THR A 122 -4.13 4.57 1.22
N SER A 123 -3.77 3.37 0.77
CA SER A 123 -4.72 2.35 0.35
C SER A 123 -4.54 1.09 1.18
N LEU A 124 -5.65 0.36 1.36
CA LEU A 124 -5.64 -0.98 1.90
C LEU A 124 -5.56 -1.96 0.75
N LEU A 125 -4.60 -2.88 0.81
CA LEU A 125 -4.43 -3.98 -0.13
C LEU A 125 -4.66 -5.29 0.61
N ILE A 126 -5.38 -6.23 -0.01
CA ILE A 126 -5.53 -7.60 0.48
C ILE A 126 -4.84 -8.55 -0.49
N ILE A 127 -3.91 -9.35 0.02
CA ILE A 127 -3.19 -10.38 -0.73
C ILE A 127 -3.69 -11.75 -0.27
N ASP A 128 -4.11 -12.61 -1.19
CA ASP A 128 -4.33 -14.03 -0.91
C ASP A 128 -3.00 -14.77 -1.03
N LEU A 129 -2.45 -15.23 0.09
CA LEU A 129 -1.14 -15.88 0.11
C LEU A 129 -1.17 -17.29 -0.46
N SER A 130 -2.35 -17.90 -0.63
CA SER A 130 -2.46 -19.22 -1.26
C SER A 130 -2.40 -19.14 -2.78
N THR A 131 -2.92 -18.07 -3.36
CA THR A 131 -2.91 -17.82 -4.81
C THR A 131 -1.83 -16.83 -5.24
N GLU A 132 -1.16 -16.20 -4.28
CA GLU A 132 -0.09 -15.20 -4.49
C GLU A 132 -0.57 -13.99 -5.27
N ARG A 133 -1.87 -13.72 -5.18
CA ARG A 133 -2.52 -12.65 -5.93
C ARG A 133 -3.00 -11.58 -4.98
N LEU A 134 -2.73 -10.34 -5.40
CA LEU A 134 -3.49 -9.22 -4.91
C LEU A 134 -4.95 -9.47 -5.28
N LEU A 135 -5.83 -9.46 -4.28
CA LEU A 135 -7.26 -9.48 -4.55
C LEU A 135 -7.62 -8.15 -5.21
N LYS A 136 -7.79 -8.23 -6.53
CA LYS A 136 -8.31 -7.18 -7.39
C LYS A 136 -9.81 -7.39 -7.53
N ASN A 137 -10.54 -6.29 -7.63
CA ASN A 137 -11.90 -6.38 -8.06
C ASN A 137 -11.94 -6.57 -9.58
N HIS A 138 -12.90 -7.35 -10.07
CA HIS A 138 -13.21 -7.36 -11.48
C HIS A 138 -13.72 -5.96 -11.88
N SER A 139 -13.06 -5.34 -12.86
CA SER A 139 -13.37 -4.03 -13.47
C SER A 139 -13.41 -2.81 -12.52
N ASP A 140 -12.34 -2.02 -12.55
CA ASP A 140 -12.26 -0.56 -12.28
C ASP A 140 -12.93 0.04 -11.04
N SER A 141 -13.32 -0.75 -10.04
CA SER A 141 -13.95 -0.20 -8.82
C SER A 141 -13.59 -1.01 -7.58
N ASP A 142 -13.18 -0.35 -6.51
CA ASP A 142 -12.67 -0.98 -5.27
C ASP A 142 -13.67 -1.99 -4.66
N LEU A 143 -13.21 -3.09 -4.06
CA LEU A 143 -14.06 -4.11 -3.44
C LEU A 143 -14.93 -3.60 -2.28
N TYR A 144 -14.52 -2.49 -1.72
CA TYR A 144 -15.07 -1.86 -0.55
C TYR A 144 -14.83 -0.36 -0.65
N CYS A 145 -15.52 0.39 0.20
CA CYS A 145 -15.57 1.85 0.14
C CYS A 145 -16.20 2.39 -1.14
N ARG A 146 -17.19 1.69 -1.72
CA ARG A 146 -17.98 2.20 -2.85
C ARG A 146 -19.17 2.98 -2.32
N ARG A 147 -19.33 4.24 -2.72
CA ARG A 147 -20.63 4.92 -2.57
C ARG A 147 -21.29 5.07 -3.92
N SER A 148 -22.50 4.54 -4.05
CA SER A 148 -23.31 4.49 -5.27
C SER A 148 -23.77 5.86 -5.84
N GLU A 149 -23.31 6.98 -5.28
CA GLU A 149 -23.70 8.33 -5.68
C GLU A 149 -22.48 9.14 -6.21
N GLU A 150 -21.47 8.46 -6.77
CA GLU A 150 -20.22 9.07 -7.23
C GLU A 150 -20.45 10.08 -8.37
N ILE A 151 -20.02 11.32 -8.09
CA ILE A 151 -19.55 12.24 -9.13
C ILE A 151 -18.33 11.56 -9.77
N PRO A 152 -18.32 11.30 -11.09
CA PRO A 152 -17.18 10.68 -11.75
C PRO A 152 -15.88 11.44 -11.42
N GLY A 153 -14.87 10.73 -10.90
CA GLY A 153 -13.52 11.27 -10.67
C GLY A 153 -13.20 11.77 -9.25
N GLN A 154 -13.99 11.42 -8.21
CA GLN A 154 -13.61 11.66 -6.82
C GLN A 154 -13.59 10.37 -5.99
N ASP A 155 -12.48 9.65 -6.03
CA ASP A 155 -12.31 8.37 -5.35
C ASP A 155 -11.92 8.53 -3.85
N VAL A 156 -12.20 7.49 -3.06
CA VAL A 156 -12.01 7.45 -1.60
C VAL A 156 -10.53 7.63 -1.22
N SER A 157 -10.22 8.70 -0.50
CA SER A 157 -8.82 9.10 -0.26
C SER A 157 -8.09 8.30 0.82
N TYR A 158 -8.78 7.68 1.79
CA TYR A 158 -8.12 6.88 2.83
C TYR A 158 -8.95 5.66 3.24
N GLN A 159 -8.31 4.49 3.18
CA GLN A 159 -8.86 3.21 3.61
C GLN A 159 -8.04 2.69 4.80
N THR A 160 -8.69 2.31 5.90
CA THR A 160 -8.02 1.79 7.10
C THR A 160 -8.69 0.51 7.57
N LEU A 161 -7.91 -0.57 7.66
CA LEU A 161 -8.39 -1.82 8.26
C LEU A 161 -8.70 -1.60 9.76
N ILE A 162 -9.89 -2.01 10.20
CA ILE A 162 -10.22 -2.10 11.62
C ILE A 162 -9.78 -3.46 12.18
N GLY A 163 -10.11 -4.54 11.46
CA GLY A 163 -9.76 -5.89 11.83
C GLY A 163 -10.57 -6.93 11.08
N PHE A 164 -10.25 -8.20 11.33
CA PHE A 164 -10.99 -9.35 10.79
C PHE A 164 -12.08 -9.79 11.77
N THR A 165 -13.24 -10.13 11.23
CA THR A 165 -14.36 -10.74 11.96
C THR A 165 -14.37 -12.26 11.77
N SER A 166 -13.84 -12.75 10.64
CA SER A 166 -13.69 -14.18 10.32
C SER A 166 -12.49 -14.39 9.37
N PRO A 167 -12.11 -15.63 9.03
CA PRO A 167 -11.03 -15.90 8.07
C PRO A 167 -11.20 -15.20 6.72
N THR A 168 -12.45 -14.95 6.30
CA THR A 168 -12.78 -14.38 4.98
C THR A 168 -13.49 -13.04 5.09
N GLU A 169 -13.61 -12.46 6.28
CA GLU A 169 -14.33 -11.20 6.47
C GLU A 169 -13.55 -10.22 7.34
N PHE A 170 -13.59 -8.95 6.93
CA PHE A 170 -12.94 -7.87 7.64
C PHE A 170 -13.77 -6.59 7.57
N ILE A 171 -13.48 -5.69 8.49
CA ILE A 171 -14.09 -4.37 8.52
C ILE A 171 -13.04 -3.33 8.13
N VAL A 172 -13.43 -2.46 7.21
CA VAL A 172 -12.63 -1.32 6.76
C VAL A 172 -13.35 -0.01 7.05
N ASN A 173 -12.59 0.98 7.50
CA ASN A 173 -13.03 2.37 7.57
C ASN A 173 -12.66 3.09 6.28
N CYS A 174 -13.68 3.69 5.69
CA CYS A 174 -13.63 4.44 4.45
C CYS A 174 -13.72 5.93 4.75
N HIS A 175 -12.79 6.70 4.19
CA HIS A 175 -12.72 8.14 4.41
C HIS A 175 -12.63 8.87 3.07
N GLN A 176 -13.60 9.71 2.80
CA GLN A 176 -13.64 10.56 1.61
C GLN A 176 -13.69 12.03 2.06
N PRO A 177 -12.70 12.87 1.71
CA PRO A 177 -12.65 14.27 2.12
C PRO A 177 -13.79 15.10 1.52
N TYR A 178 -14.27 14.73 0.32
CA TYR A 178 -15.33 15.41 -0.40
C TYR A 178 -16.29 14.36 -0.99
N GLY A 179 -17.61 14.46 -0.77
CA GLY A 179 -18.54 13.45 -1.33
C GLY A 179 -19.87 13.24 -0.61
N CYS A 180 -20.18 13.96 0.47
CA CYS A 180 -21.47 13.84 1.14
C CYS A 180 -22.42 14.93 0.60
N ARG A 181 -23.39 14.52 -0.24
CA ARG A 181 -24.56 15.32 -0.71
C ARG A 181 -24.40 16.84 -0.51
N GLY A 182 -23.71 17.49 -1.45
CA GLY A 182 -23.68 18.96 -1.56
C GLY A 182 -22.97 19.73 -0.44
N ASN A 183 -22.35 19.05 0.53
CA ASN A 183 -21.57 19.70 1.58
C ASN A 183 -20.10 19.28 1.48
N LEU A 184 -19.20 20.26 1.59
CA LEU A 184 -17.74 20.11 1.70
C LEU A 184 -17.30 19.40 3.01
N ARG A 185 -18.14 18.51 3.55
CA ARG A 185 -17.89 17.78 4.79
C ARG A 185 -17.32 16.41 4.46
N MET A 186 -16.28 16.05 5.20
CA MET A 186 -15.64 14.75 5.17
C MET A 186 -16.65 13.64 5.50
N CYS A 187 -16.74 12.64 4.63
CA CYS A 187 -17.52 11.42 4.85
C CYS A 187 -16.64 10.35 5.50
N LYS A 188 -17.14 9.76 6.57
CA LYS A 188 -16.56 8.56 7.18
C LYS A 188 -17.64 7.52 7.33
N TRP A 189 -17.35 6.30 6.92
CA TRP A 189 -18.23 5.15 7.14
C TRP A 189 -17.41 3.87 7.23
N SER A 190 -18.07 2.78 7.59
CA SER A 190 -17.44 1.48 7.76
C SER A 190 -18.16 0.44 6.93
N GLU A 191 -17.39 -0.47 6.34
CA GLU A 191 -17.93 -1.57 5.55
C GLU A 191 -17.41 -2.91 6.07
N LEU A 192 -18.32 -3.88 6.16
CA LEU A 192 -18.00 -5.28 6.29
C LEU A 192 -17.76 -5.84 4.89
N VAL A 193 -16.59 -6.43 4.69
CA VAL A 193 -16.15 -6.97 3.40
C VAL A 193 -16.04 -8.48 3.50
N ASN A 194 -16.67 -9.19 2.57
CA ASN A 194 -16.57 -10.63 2.44
C ASN A 194 -15.69 -10.99 1.24
N LEU A 195 -14.53 -11.59 1.50
CA LEU A 195 -13.51 -11.94 0.50
C LEU A 195 -13.90 -13.13 -0.37
N THR A 196 -14.80 -14.01 0.10
CA THR A 196 -15.25 -15.19 -0.64
C THR A 196 -16.24 -14.77 -1.73
N ASN A 197 -17.24 -13.99 -1.35
CA ASN A 197 -18.30 -13.55 -2.26
C ASN A 197 -17.93 -12.24 -3.00
N GLN A 198 -16.83 -11.61 -2.59
CA GLN A 198 -16.39 -10.31 -3.09
C GLN A 198 -17.49 -9.24 -2.97
N THR A 199 -18.12 -9.16 -1.81
CA THR A 199 -19.16 -8.19 -1.50
C THR A 199 -18.75 -7.28 -0.35
N SER A 200 -19.28 -6.06 -0.33
CA SER A 200 -19.21 -5.18 0.84
C SER A 200 -20.59 -4.66 1.25
N GLN A 201 -20.74 -4.39 2.54
CA GLN A 201 -21.97 -3.86 3.13
C GLN A 201 -21.63 -2.80 4.17
N GLY A 202 -22.30 -1.65 4.13
CA GLY A 202 -22.18 -0.62 5.16
C GLY A 202 -22.70 -1.10 6.52
N ILE A 203 -21.95 -0.83 7.59
CA ILE A 203 -22.27 -1.28 8.96
C ILE A 203 -22.04 -0.17 10.00
N SER A 204 -22.65 -0.33 11.19
CA SER A 204 -22.19 0.36 12.41
C SER A 204 -21.26 -0.56 13.20
N ILE A 205 -20.19 -0.01 13.80
CA ILE A 205 -19.14 -0.79 14.47
C ILE A 205 -19.51 -1.19 15.91
N ASP A 206 -20.57 -0.60 16.49
CA ASP A 206 -20.82 -0.58 17.94
C ASP A 206 -20.96 -1.96 18.63
N SER A 207 -21.00 -3.08 17.89
CA SER A 207 -21.16 -4.43 18.45
C SER A 207 -20.40 -5.56 17.74
N VAL A 208 -19.40 -5.26 16.89
CA VAL A 208 -18.68 -6.31 16.14
C VAL A 208 -17.33 -6.64 16.79
N ASP A 209 -17.12 -7.91 17.17
CA ASP A 209 -15.80 -8.39 17.62
C ASP A 209 -14.83 -8.43 16.42
N VAL A 210 -13.87 -7.53 16.44
CA VAL A 210 -12.84 -7.38 15.40
C VAL A 210 -11.47 -7.57 16.00
N LYS A 211 -10.61 -8.32 15.30
CA LYS A 211 -9.26 -8.61 15.76
C LYS A 211 -8.24 -8.40 14.66
N MET A 212 -7.09 -7.88 15.07
CA MET A 212 -5.88 -7.84 14.26
C MET A 212 -5.05 -9.06 14.62
N TYR A 213 -4.54 -9.76 13.60
CA TYR A 213 -3.79 -10.99 13.79
C TYR A 213 -2.37 -10.88 13.25
N GLY A 214 -1.47 -11.54 13.94
CA GLY A 214 -0.04 -11.50 13.68
C GLY A 214 0.72 -10.61 14.66
N LYS A 215 2.03 -10.83 14.73
CA LYS A 215 2.92 -10.15 15.68
C LYS A 215 4.09 -9.53 14.95
N VAL A 216 4.37 -8.26 15.22
CA VAL A 216 5.58 -7.62 14.68
C VAL A 216 6.79 -8.24 15.38
N ILE A 217 7.69 -8.84 14.59
CA ILE A 217 8.89 -9.53 15.11
C ILE A 217 10.19 -8.82 14.74
N SER A 218 10.16 -7.90 13.78
CA SER A 218 11.25 -6.93 13.58
C SER A 218 10.70 -5.60 13.02
N PRO A 219 11.31 -4.46 13.39
CA PRO A 219 10.91 -3.16 12.88
C PRO A 219 11.26 -3.02 11.39
N GLU A 220 10.84 -1.91 10.81
CA GLU A 220 11.29 -1.50 9.48
C GLU A 220 12.80 -1.17 9.48
N GLU A 221 13.44 -1.37 8.33
CA GLU A 221 14.85 -1.05 8.13
C GLU A 221 15.03 -0.25 6.85
N ILE A 222 15.83 0.81 6.93
CA ILE A 222 16.20 1.67 5.81
C ILE A 222 17.71 1.64 5.70
N LYS A 223 18.23 1.25 4.54
CA LYS A 223 19.66 1.25 4.23
C LYS A 223 19.89 2.12 3.01
N HIS A 224 20.62 3.21 3.20
CA HIS A 224 20.99 4.13 2.14
C HIS A 224 22.30 3.69 1.48
N GLN A 225 22.33 3.64 0.15
CA GLN A 225 23.52 3.32 -0.63
C GLN A 225 23.65 4.29 -1.82
N ILE A 226 24.84 4.87 -1.98
CA ILE A 226 25.15 5.69 -3.16
C ILE A 226 25.73 4.77 -4.23
N VAL A 227 25.12 4.74 -5.42
CA VAL A 227 25.58 3.91 -6.54
C VAL A 227 26.21 4.81 -7.59
N PRO A 228 27.51 4.64 -7.91
CA PRO A 228 28.13 5.38 -9.00
C PRO A 228 27.46 5.02 -10.33
N ARG A 229 27.28 6.03 -11.18
CA ARG A 229 26.69 5.87 -12.51
C ARG A 229 27.48 4.84 -13.33
N ARG A 230 26.81 3.80 -13.84
CA ARG A 230 27.40 2.83 -14.79
C ARG A 230 27.28 3.33 -16.22
#